data_AF-A0A415PVN2-F1
#
_entry.id   AF-A0A415PVN2-F1
#
_cell.length_a   1.000
_cell.length_b   1.000
_cell.length_c   1.000
_cell.angle_alpha   90.00
_cell.angle_beta   90.00
_cell.angle_gamma   90.00
#
_symmetry.space_group_name_H-M   'P 1'
#
loop_
_entity.id
_entity.type
_entity.pdbx_description
1 polymer ?
#
loop_
_entity_poly.entity_id
_entity_poly.type
_entity_poly.pdbx_seq_one_letter_code
_entity_poly.pdbx_strand_id
1 'polypeptide(L)'
;MEKSKQSNMMANNDMSRWCVLYTAPKSERKLVQRLHAAGYMAFCPMQIVFKKWKGQTKEVFAPLFPGCVFVEEAAGVESFVVSQGGVSFLLDAEGQKLFVCADKAELPAKFVHLLK
;
A
#
# COMPACT_ATOMS: atom_id res chain seq x y z
N MET A 1 0.73 25.94 -39.29
CA MET A 1 -0.53 25.17 -39.26
C MET A 1 -0.10 23.72 -39.20
N GLU A 2 -0.15 23.03 -38.07
CA GLU A 2 -1.36 22.64 -37.34
C GLU A 2 -1.05 22.44 -35.84
N LYS A 3 -2.05 22.75 -35.01
CA LYS A 3 -1.99 22.79 -33.55
C LYS A 3 -2.12 21.40 -32.92
N SER A 4 -1.38 21.20 -31.82
CA SER A 4 -1.82 20.59 -30.54
C SER A 4 -2.28 19.12 -30.49
N LYS A 5 -1.61 18.34 -29.65
CA LYS A 5 -2.26 17.62 -28.53
C LYS A 5 -1.40 17.75 -27.26
N GLN A 6 -1.89 18.61 -26.37
CA GLN A 6 -1.53 18.70 -24.97
C GLN A 6 -1.87 17.36 -24.29
N SER A 7 -0.95 16.79 -23.50
CA SER A 7 -1.32 15.96 -22.36
C SER A 7 -0.67 16.56 -21.12
N ASN A 8 -1.35 17.54 -20.57
CA ASN A 8 -1.17 17.97 -19.19
C ASN A 8 -1.76 16.86 -18.31
N MET A 9 -0.94 15.96 -17.75
CA MET A 9 -1.40 15.11 -16.66
C MET A 9 -0.90 15.68 -15.34
N MET A 10 -1.74 16.58 -14.84
CA MET A 10 -1.86 17.11 -13.48
C MET A 10 -1.04 16.35 -12.43
N ALA A 11 -0.04 17.01 -11.86
CA ALA A 11 0.34 16.76 -10.49
C ALA A 11 -0.81 17.28 -9.61
N ASN A 12 -1.87 16.49 -9.47
CA ASN A 12 -2.83 16.76 -8.41
C ASN A 12 -2.07 16.52 -7.10
N ASN A 13 -1.80 17.61 -6.40
CA ASN A 13 -1.47 17.63 -4.98
C ASN A 13 -2.68 17.20 -4.13
N ASP A 14 -3.53 16.30 -4.64
CA ASP A 14 -4.59 15.68 -3.88
C ASP A 14 -3.92 14.72 -2.92
N MET A 15 -3.91 15.10 -1.65
CA MET A 15 -3.53 14.21 -0.58
C MET A 15 -4.56 13.09 -0.51
N SER A 16 -4.28 11.99 -1.23
CA SER A 16 -5.06 10.77 -1.14
C SER A 16 -5.12 10.31 0.31
N ARG A 17 -6.29 9.79 0.71
CA ARG A 17 -6.50 9.17 2.02
C ARG A 17 -6.27 7.67 1.88
N TRP A 18 -5.32 7.13 2.64
CA TRP A 18 -4.93 5.73 2.57
C TRP A 18 -5.33 5.00 3.84
N CYS A 19 -5.89 3.80 3.70
CA CYS A 19 -6.05 2.83 4.79
C CYS A 19 -4.88 1.84 4.80
N VAL A 20 -4.62 1.26 5.97
CA VAL A 20 -3.67 0.14 6.10
C VAL A 20 -4.43 -1.16 6.28
N LEU A 21 -4.09 -2.14 5.45
CA LEU A 21 -4.56 -3.52 5.53
C LEU A 21 -3.48 -4.39 6.15
N TYR A 22 -3.90 -5.27 7.05
CA TYR A 22 -3.08 -6.35 7.59
C TYR A 22 -3.41 -7.66 6.88
N THR A 23 -2.38 -8.41 6.50
CA THR A 23 -2.50 -9.74 5.89
C THR A 23 -1.39 -10.66 6.38
N ALA A 24 -1.55 -11.97 6.14
CA ALA A 24 -0.52 -12.94 6.46
C ALA A 24 0.82 -12.59 5.75
N PRO A 25 1.97 -12.67 6.46
CA PRO A 25 3.27 -12.38 5.87
C PRO A 25 3.50 -13.14 4.56
N LYS A 26 4.15 -12.50 3.58
CA LYS A 26 4.41 -13.00 2.21
C LYS A 26 3.20 -12.98 1.27
N SER A 27 2.01 -12.60 1.75
CA SER A 27 0.80 -12.45 0.92
C SER A 27 0.60 -11.03 0.38
N GLU A 28 1.43 -10.07 0.81
CA GLU A 28 1.28 -8.64 0.54
C GLU A 28 1.26 -8.36 -0.97
N ARG A 29 2.23 -8.92 -1.70
CA ARG A 29 2.30 -8.78 -3.17
C ARG A 29 1.05 -9.31 -3.88
N LYS A 30 0.54 -10.46 -3.42
CA LYS A 30 -0.66 -11.08 -4.00
C LYS A 30 -1.91 -10.24 -3.69
N LEU A 31 -1.99 -9.67 -2.49
CA LEU A 31 -3.08 -8.78 -2.11
C LEU A 31 -3.08 -7.50 -2.96
N VAL A 32 -1.93 -6.86 -3.16
CA VAL A 32 -1.80 -5.69 -4.05
C VAL A 32 -2.28 -6.02 -5.46
N GLN A 33 -1.87 -7.16 -6.02
CA GLN A 33 -2.32 -7.60 -7.35
C GLN A 33 -3.84 -7.78 -7.44
N ARG A 34 -4.46 -8.37 -6.40
CA ARG A 34 -5.92 -8.54 -6.35
C ARG A 34 -6.65 -7.20 -6.25
N LEU A 35 -6.15 -6.28 -5.43
CA LEU A 35 -6.71 -4.94 -5.28
C LEU A 35 -6.63 -4.17 -6.60
N HIS A 36 -5.48 -4.21 -7.28
CA HIS A 36 -5.31 -3.60 -8.60
C HIS A 36 -6.25 -4.22 -9.63
N ALA A 37 -6.39 -5.56 -9.66
CA ALA A 37 -7.31 -6.25 -10.56
C ALA A 37 -8.78 -5.90 -10.30
N ALA A 38 -9.13 -5.55 -9.06
CA ALA A 38 -10.45 -5.06 -8.68
C ALA A 38 -10.63 -3.54 -8.90
N GLY A 39 -9.62 -2.84 -9.42
CA GLY A 39 -9.67 -1.40 -9.70
C GLY A 39 -9.28 -0.49 -8.54
N TYR A 40 -8.80 -1.03 -7.42
CA TYR A 40 -8.34 -0.26 -6.27
C TYR A 40 -6.86 0.10 -6.38
N MET A 41 -6.51 1.34 -6.04
CA MET A 41 -5.11 1.73 -5.90
C MET A 41 -4.54 1.17 -4.60
N ALA A 42 -3.53 0.31 -4.74
CA ALA A 42 -2.86 -0.32 -3.61
C ALA A 42 -1.33 -0.24 -3.73
N PHE A 43 -0.66 -0.25 -2.58
CA PHE A 43 0.78 -0.09 -2.48
C PHE A 43 1.35 -0.91 -1.33
N CYS A 44 2.39 -1.67 -1.61
CA CYS A 44 3.22 -2.32 -0.59
C CYS A 44 4.64 -1.74 -0.74
N PRO A 45 5.12 -0.89 0.18
CA PRO A 45 6.48 -0.42 0.14
C PRO A 45 7.43 -1.59 0.31
N MET A 46 8.46 -1.66 -0.53
CA MET A 46 9.43 -2.76 -0.57
C MET A 46 10.83 -2.20 -0.28
N GLN A 47 11.65 -2.99 0.38
CA GLN A 47 13.05 -2.73 0.66
C GLN A 47 13.92 -3.89 0.15
N ILE A 48 15.18 -3.57 -0.11
CA ILE A 48 16.21 -4.56 -0.41
C ILE A 48 16.82 -5.02 0.92
N VAL A 49 16.84 -6.34 1.15
CA VAL A 49 17.50 -6.95 2.32
C VAL A 49 18.48 -8.03 1.87
N PHE A 50 19.59 -8.16 2.58
CA PHE A 50 20.61 -9.17 2.30
C PHE A 50 20.41 -10.38 3.20
N LYS A 51 20.13 -11.55 2.64
CA LYS A 51 19.98 -12.81 3.38
C LYS A 51 21.10 -13.79 3.05
N LYS A 52 21.66 -14.42 4.10
CA LYS A 52 22.62 -15.52 3.93
C LYS A 52 21.90 -16.81 3.57
N TRP A 53 22.36 -17.47 2.51
CA TRP A 53 21.88 -18.76 2.05
C TRP A 53 23.06 -19.62 1.63
N LYS A 54 23.27 -20.76 2.32
CA LYS A 54 24.36 -21.71 2.03
C LYS A 54 25.73 -21.03 1.83
N GLY A 55 26.10 -20.11 2.74
CA GLY A 55 27.37 -19.39 2.71
C GLY A 55 27.44 -18.20 1.73
N GLN A 56 26.43 -17.99 0.89
CA GLN A 56 26.35 -16.84 -0.02
C GLN A 56 25.37 -15.80 0.52
N THR A 57 25.70 -14.52 0.37
CA THR A 57 24.77 -13.42 0.66
C THR A 57 23.99 -13.10 -0.60
N LYS A 58 22.65 -13.21 -0.54
CA LYS A 58 21.77 -12.87 -1.64
C LYS A 58 20.93 -11.64 -1.31
N GLU A 59 20.84 -10.76 -2.28
CA GLU A 59 19.88 -9.66 -2.27
C GLU A 59 18.46 -10.20 -2.47
N VAL A 60 17.52 -9.81 -1.62
CA VAL A 60 16.11 -10.15 -1.76
C VAL A 60 15.23 -8.94 -1.48
N PHE A 61 14.13 -8.81 -2.22
CA PHE A 61 13.12 -7.79 -1.95
C PHE A 61 12.15 -8.28 -0.87
N ALA A 62 11.98 -7.49 0.18
CA ALA A 62 11.06 -7.75 1.28
C ALA A 62 10.15 -6.54 1.53
N PRO A 63 8.92 -6.73 2.06
CA PRO A 63 8.10 -5.60 2.49
C PRO A 63 8.84 -4.73 3.50
N LEU A 64 8.70 -3.40 3.37
CA LEU A 64 9.20 -2.45 4.36
C LEU A 64 8.47 -2.64 5.70
N PHE A 65 7.16 -2.84 5.62
CA PHE A 65 6.28 -3.16 6.75
C PHE A 65 5.66 -4.55 6.52
N PRO A 66 6.20 -5.61 7.13
CA PRO A 66 5.67 -6.96 6.97
C PRO A 66 4.18 -7.04 7.31
N GLY A 67 3.40 -7.74 6.47
CA GLY A 67 1.96 -7.89 6.62
C GLY A 67 1.13 -6.64 6.28
N CYS A 68 1.74 -5.48 5.99
CA CYS A 68 1.01 -4.25 5.72
C CYS A 68 0.90 -3.96 4.21
N VAL A 69 -0.32 -3.65 3.77
CA VAL A 69 -0.62 -3.14 2.43
C VAL A 69 -1.42 -1.87 2.57
N PHE A 70 -1.00 -0.81 1.90
CA PHE A 70 -1.75 0.44 1.82
C PHE A 70 -2.76 0.35 0.67
N VAL A 71 -3.97 0.81 0.92
CA VAL A 71 -5.01 0.93 -0.09
C VAL A 71 -5.63 2.31 -0.02
N GLU A 72 -5.80 2.96 -1.17
CA GLU A 72 -6.48 4.25 -1.24
C GLU A 72 -7.96 4.07 -0.86
N GLU A 73 -8.49 5.02 -0.11
CA GLU A 73 -9.90 5.08 0.24
C GLU A 73 -10.74 5.25 -1.03
N ALA A 74 -11.60 4.29 -1.29
CA ALA A 74 -12.47 4.26 -2.46
C ALA A 74 -13.79 3.58 -2.11
N ALA A 75 -14.85 3.92 -2.84
CA ALA A 75 -16.14 3.28 -2.67
C ALA A 75 -16.04 1.76 -2.88
N GLY A 76 -16.61 0.99 -1.95
CA GLY A 76 -16.64 -0.48 -2.02
C GLY A 76 -15.35 -1.20 -1.61
N VAL A 77 -14.24 -0.48 -1.35
CA VAL A 77 -12.97 -1.10 -0.93
C VAL A 77 -13.15 -1.95 0.33
N GLU A 78 -13.99 -1.50 1.26
CA GLU A 78 -14.25 -2.22 2.51
C GLU A 78 -14.96 -3.55 2.29
N SER A 79 -16.00 -3.55 1.46
CA SER A 79 -16.73 -4.76 1.12
C SER A 79 -15.82 -5.75 0.39
N PHE A 80 -14.98 -5.25 -0.52
CA PHE A 80 -13.99 -6.07 -1.19
C PHE A 80 -13.00 -6.68 -0.20
N VAL A 81 -12.42 -5.89 0.71
CA VAL A 81 -11.48 -6.38 1.72
C VAL A 81 -12.12 -7.42 2.64
N VAL A 82 -13.35 -7.18 3.12
CA VAL A 82 -14.08 -8.14 3.96
C VAL A 82 -14.35 -9.47 3.23
N SER A 83 -14.53 -9.43 1.90
CA SER A 83 -14.64 -10.64 1.09
C SER A 83 -13.32 -11.42 0.95
N GLN A 84 -12.17 -10.77 1.21
CA GLN A 84 -10.86 -11.42 1.18
C GLN A 84 -10.57 -12.10 2.52
N GLY A 85 -10.58 -13.43 2.55
CA GLY A 85 -10.20 -14.18 3.74
C GLY A 85 -8.76 -13.88 4.20
N GLY A 86 -8.59 -13.62 5.50
CA GLY A 86 -7.27 -13.36 6.10
C GLY A 86 -6.70 -11.97 5.81
N VAL A 87 -7.56 -11.00 5.49
CA VAL A 87 -7.20 -9.59 5.37
C VAL A 87 -8.10 -8.78 6.30
N SER A 88 -7.52 -7.85 7.06
CA SER A 88 -8.26 -6.96 7.96
C SER A 88 -7.73 -5.54 7.85
N PHE A 89 -8.53 -4.55 8.26
CA PHE A 89 -8.03 -3.20 8.44
C PHE A 89 -7.15 -3.13 9.69
N LEU A 90 -6.10 -2.31 9.65
CA LEU A 90 -5.36 -1.95 10.84
C LEU A 90 -6.18 -0.92 11.62
N LEU A 91 -6.39 -1.20 12.91
CA LEU A 91 -7.21 -0.39 13.80
C LEU A 91 -6.33 0.32 14.84
N ASP A 92 -6.79 1.47 15.32
CA ASP A 92 -6.23 2.15 16.48
C ASP A 92 -6.69 1.52 17.81
N ALA A 93 -6.35 2.15 18.94
CA ALA A 93 -6.71 1.68 20.26
C ALA A 93 -8.23 1.73 20.52
N GLU A 94 -8.93 2.64 19.82
CA GLU A 94 -10.37 2.85 19.87
C GLU A 94 -11.14 1.92 18.93
N GLY A 95 -10.44 1.11 18.11
CA GLY A 95 -11.03 0.18 17.15
C GLY A 95 -11.44 0.84 15.83
N GLN A 96 -10.99 2.06 15.55
CA GLN A 96 -11.23 2.77 14.29
C GLN A 96 -10.10 2.50 13.30
N LYS A 97 -10.41 2.60 12.00
CA LYS A 97 -9.42 2.36 10.94
C LYS A 97 -8.37 3.46 10.95
N LEU A 98 -7.10 3.07 10.84
CA LEU A 98 -6.02 4.02 10.65
C LEU A 98 -6.02 4.56 9.22
N PHE A 99 -6.04 5.89 9.12
CA PHE A 99 -5.95 6.61 7.86
C PHE A 99 -4.68 7.46 7.80
N VAL A 100 -4.07 7.53 6.61
CA VAL A 100 -2.90 8.37 6.34
C VAL A 100 -3.19 9.24 5.12
N CYS A 101 -3.19 10.56 5.30
CA CYS A 101 -3.32 11.51 4.19
C CYS A 101 -1.92 11.86 3.67
N ALA A 102 -1.55 11.31 2.53
CA ALA A 102 -0.21 11.47 1.97
C ALA A 102 -0.21 11.19 0.47
N ASP A 103 0.77 11.76 -0.23
CA ASP A 103 1.16 11.20 -1.50
C ASP A 103 1.78 9.80 -1.30
N LYS A 104 1.89 9.04 -2.40
CA LYS A 104 2.42 7.68 -2.37
C LYS A 104 3.89 7.58 -1.90
N ALA A 105 4.70 8.62 -2.10
CA ALA A 105 6.13 8.65 -1.75
C ALA A 105 6.36 8.96 -0.27
N GLU A 106 5.53 9.81 0.33
CA GLU A 106 5.55 10.21 1.74
C GLU A 106 4.82 9.22 2.65
N LEU A 107 3.91 8.43 2.08
CA LEU A 107 3.03 7.52 2.82
C LEU A 107 3.79 6.61 3.82
N PRO A 108 4.91 5.95 3.47
CA PRO A 108 5.69 5.17 4.43
C PRO A 108 6.20 6.00 5.61
N ALA A 109 6.68 7.21 5.36
CA ALA A 109 7.23 8.08 6.38
C ALA A 109 6.13 8.56 7.33
N LYS A 110 4.97 8.99 6.81
CA LYS A 110 3.84 9.40 7.65
C LYS A 110 3.28 8.23 8.47
N PHE A 111 3.21 7.04 7.89
CA PHE A 111 2.75 5.86 8.61
C PHE A 111 3.64 5.51 9.82
N VAL A 112 4.97 5.62 9.69
CA VAL A 112 5.89 5.40 10.83
C VAL A 112 5.62 6.35 11.99
N HIS A 113 5.19 7.59 11.72
CA HIS A 113 4.85 8.54 12.78
C HIS A 113 3.56 8.17 13.54
N LEU A 114 2.68 7.37 12.93
CA LEU A 114 1.43 6.89 13.57
C LEU A 114 1.64 5.63 14.42
N LEU A 115 2.77 4.93 14.27
CA LEU A 115 3.08 3.72 15.04
C LEU A 115 3.83 4.00 16.35
N LYS A 116 4.07 5.28 16.68
CA LYS A 116 4.77 5.71 17.90
C LYS A 116 3.78 6.05 19.00
#